data_AF-A0A5B0KDM4-F1
#
_entry.id   AF-A0A5B0KDM4-F1
#
_cell.length_a   1.000
_cell.length_b   1.000
_cell.length_c   1.000
_cell.angle_alpha   90.00
_cell.angle_beta   90.00
_cell.angle_gamma   90.00
#
_symmetry.space_group_name_H-M   'P 1'
#
loop_
_entity.id
_entity.type
_entity.pdbx_description
1 polymer ?
#
loop_
_entity_poly.entity_id
_entity_poly.type
_entity_poly.pdbx_seq_one_letter_code
_entity_poly.pdbx_strand_id
1 'polypeptide(L)'
;MKIYIDESGIFSANNNLTRIDKAWGTVGAITIPHKNIKKASAALCVLKSKLKIPVSLEIKNEFRPEPSSEYFAEFLTELLKLDCTFHAMTVNRTSLNDDATRMHMKAQIDGRANYIKKIESELNQEESEEYVNEFEVTKELINSSSIQEYNQVVIQSYLISFMLDKTITYYLRNNPRELSRFEWVFDLKNSAPARFELLYSKFMPETVESHYYSEPRGIPYIPEAIKYFYRNYGAEEVGLGMPLEEIERRKRLFNVDHSTVAGCSMPILFGKILNNYSVFLDSNKSDGLQIADLVVSAVNRFLKGNVDDVVKTSKLLGPLFVNSPRIDVPAIPHVNFGESSESIKNINFDNLELLNFEARELYTNVFRSGFTKNIRKLLERQSNGN
;
A
#
# COMPACT_ATOMS: atom_id res chain seq x y z
N MET A 1 12.62 -2.15 -9.17
CA MET A 1 11.27 -2.21 -9.73
C MET A 1 10.67 -0.83 -9.90
N LYS A 2 9.63 -0.70 -10.72
CA LYS A 2 8.79 0.49 -10.81
C LYS A 2 7.38 0.18 -10.35
N ILE A 3 6.84 1.00 -9.44
CA ILE A 3 5.58 0.79 -8.74
C ILE A 3 4.63 1.92 -9.14
N TYR A 4 3.52 1.56 -9.74
CA TYR A 4 2.51 2.49 -10.23
C TYR A 4 1.29 2.41 -9.33
N ILE A 5 0.88 3.55 -8.78
CA ILE A 5 -0.23 3.65 -7.83
C ILE A 5 -1.36 4.46 -8.46
N ASP A 6 -2.56 3.91 -8.36
CA ASP A 6 -3.79 4.54 -8.79
C ASP A 6 -4.97 4.09 -7.92
N GLU A 7 -6.12 4.73 -8.05
CA GLU A 7 -7.30 4.45 -7.26
C GLU A 7 -8.58 4.40 -8.07
N SER A 8 -9.58 3.68 -7.55
CA SER A 8 -10.90 3.57 -8.15
C SER A 8 -11.99 3.62 -7.10
N GLY A 9 -12.98 4.50 -7.26
CA GLY A 9 -14.11 4.67 -6.35
C GLY A 9 -14.05 5.99 -5.58
N ILE A 10 -14.83 6.07 -4.50
CA ILE A 10 -14.98 7.29 -3.70
C ILE A 10 -14.55 6.97 -2.26
N PHE A 11 -13.78 7.88 -1.65
CA PHE A 11 -13.13 7.71 -0.35
C PHE A 11 -13.72 8.58 0.76
N SER A 12 -14.98 8.99 0.62
CA SER A 12 -15.76 9.70 1.64
C SER A 12 -16.99 8.90 2.03
N ALA A 13 -17.51 9.13 3.24
CA ALA A 13 -18.78 8.55 3.64
C ALA A 13 -19.89 8.94 2.66
N ASN A 14 -20.96 8.15 2.60
CA ASN A 14 -22.12 8.51 1.80
C ASN A 14 -23.33 8.78 2.69
N ASN A 15 -23.86 9.99 2.62
CA ASN A 15 -25.09 10.37 3.33
C ASN A 15 -26.37 9.92 2.60
N ASN A 16 -26.26 9.45 1.35
CA ASN A 16 -27.39 9.03 0.50
C ASN A 16 -27.07 7.75 -0.29
N LEU A 17 -27.29 6.55 0.28
CA LEU A 17 -27.26 5.29 -0.49
C LEU A 17 -28.56 4.53 -0.38
N THR A 18 -29.16 4.26 -1.55
CA THR A 18 -30.16 3.21 -1.75
C THR A 18 -29.53 1.81 -1.90
N ARG A 19 -28.19 1.69 -2.01
CA ARG A 19 -27.44 0.40 -2.12
C ARG A 19 -26.05 0.44 -1.47
N ILE A 20 -25.89 -0.27 -0.36
CA ILE A 20 -24.70 -0.32 0.53
C ILE A 20 -23.58 -1.23 -0.03
N ASP A 21 -23.96 -2.27 -0.77
CA ASP A 21 -23.12 -3.34 -1.33
C ASP A 21 -22.22 -2.90 -2.50
N LYS A 22 -22.49 -1.72 -3.10
CA LYS A 22 -21.78 -1.22 -4.29
C LYS A 22 -20.85 -0.04 -4.03
N ALA A 23 -20.61 0.29 -2.77
CA ALA A 23 -19.92 1.51 -2.35
C ALA A 23 -18.41 1.32 -2.10
N TRP A 24 -17.76 0.45 -2.87
CA TRP A 24 -16.32 0.19 -2.74
C TRP A 24 -15.45 1.32 -3.31
N GLY A 25 -14.37 1.61 -2.57
CA GLY A 25 -13.19 2.36 -3.01
C GLY A 25 -11.95 1.48 -2.87
N THR A 26 -11.05 1.54 -3.85
CA THR A 26 -9.85 0.70 -3.89
C THR A 26 -8.66 1.57 -4.29
N VAL A 27 -7.58 1.49 -3.52
CA VAL A 27 -6.26 1.97 -3.95
C VAL A 27 -5.44 0.75 -4.36
N GLY A 28 -4.79 0.82 -5.52
CA GLY A 28 -4.01 -0.26 -6.10
C GLY A 28 -2.57 0.16 -6.40
N ALA A 29 -1.65 -0.79 -6.28
CA ALA A 29 -0.25 -0.63 -6.65
C ALA A 29 0.19 -1.81 -7.51
N ILE A 30 0.48 -1.58 -8.79
CA ILE A 30 1.14 -2.58 -9.63
C ILE A 30 2.65 -2.37 -9.62
N THR A 31 3.39 -3.42 -9.31
CA THR A 31 4.84 -3.45 -9.37
C THR A 31 5.29 -4.16 -10.63
N ILE A 32 6.11 -3.48 -11.43
CA ILE A 32 6.67 -4.00 -12.68
C ILE A 32 8.19 -4.04 -12.54
N PRO A 33 8.85 -5.20 -12.72
CA PRO A 33 10.31 -5.28 -12.77
C PRO A 33 10.88 -4.37 -13.87
N HIS A 34 12.00 -3.67 -13.61
CA HIS A 34 12.61 -2.78 -14.61
C HIS A 34 12.90 -3.51 -15.92
N LYS A 35 13.36 -4.77 -15.83
CA LYS A 35 13.64 -5.62 -17.01
C LYS A 35 12.40 -5.88 -17.89
N ASN A 36 11.19 -5.72 -17.34
CA ASN A 36 9.93 -6.08 -17.99
C ASN A 36 9.04 -4.88 -18.35
N ILE A 37 9.44 -3.64 -18.06
CA ILE A 37 8.64 -2.43 -18.38
C ILE A 37 8.21 -2.40 -19.85
N LYS A 38 9.14 -2.58 -20.80
CA LYS A 38 8.82 -2.57 -22.24
C LYS A 38 7.86 -3.69 -22.64
N LYS A 39 7.94 -4.85 -21.99
CA LYS A 39 7.06 -6.00 -22.28
C LYS A 39 5.66 -5.77 -21.71
N ALA A 40 5.55 -5.15 -20.54
CA ALA A 40 4.27 -4.75 -19.96
C ALA A 40 3.57 -3.70 -20.85
N SER A 41 4.30 -2.69 -21.33
CA SER A 41 3.80 -1.74 -22.35
C SER A 41 3.33 -2.46 -23.62
N ALA A 42 4.09 -3.44 -24.12
CA ALA A 42 3.68 -4.22 -25.29
C ALA A 42 2.38 -5.01 -25.03
N ALA A 43 2.21 -5.60 -23.84
CA ALA A 43 0.97 -6.28 -23.46
C ALA A 43 -0.24 -5.32 -23.44
N LEU A 44 -0.06 -4.09 -22.94
CA LEU A 44 -1.08 -3.05 -23.01
C LEU A 44 -1.42 -2.68 -24.46
N CYS A 45 -0.42 -2.52 -25.33
CA CYS A 45 -0.64 -2.24 -26.75
C CYS A 45 -1.42 -3.35 -27.45
N VAL A 46 -1.15 -4.63 -27.13
CA VAL A 46 -1.91 -5.77 -27.66
C VAL A 46 -3.36 -5.71 -27.19
N LEU A 47 -3.61 -5.40 -25.91
CA LEU A 47 -4.96 -5.21 -25.39
C LEU A 47 -5.70 -4.07 -26.14
N LYS A 48 -5.06 -2.90 -26.28
CA LYS A 48 -5.61 -1.76 -27.04
C LYS A 48 -5.97 -2.14 -28.47
N SER A 49 -5.08 -2.87 -29.15
CA SER A 49 -5.32 -3.35 -30.51
C SER A 49 -6.55 -4.27 -30.60
N LYS A 50 -6.69 -5.22 -29.66
CA LYS A 50 -7.86 -6.13 -29.59
C LYS A 50 -9.17 -5.38 -29.32
N LEU A 51 -9.11 -4.32 -28.52
CA LEU A 51 -10.23 -3.43 -28.25
C LEU A 51 -10.48 -2.39 -29.35
N LYS A 52 -9.65 -2.38 -30.40
CA LYS A 52 -9.68 -1.39 -31.50
C LYS A 52 -9.50 0.06 -31.02
N ILE A 53 -8.74 0.24 -29.96
CA ILE A 53 -8.40 1.54 -29.38
C ILE A 53 -7.02 1.95 -29.91
N PRO A 54 -6.85 3.17 -30.45
CA PRO A 54 -5.54 3.70 -30.83
C PRO A 54 -4.53 3.66 -29.69
N VAL A 55 -3.27 3.34 -29.98
CA VAL A 55 -2.19 3.21 -28.97
C VAL A 55 -2.02 4.50 -28.16
N SER A 56 -2.24 5.66 -28.77
CA SER A 56 -2.15 6.99 -28.15
C SER A 56 -3.29 7.31 -27.20
N LEU A 57 -4.39 6.55 -27.23
CA LEU A 57 -5.55 6.77 -26.37
C LEU A 57 -5.53 5.82 -25.18
N GLU A 58 -5.99 6.32 -24.05
CA GLU A 58 -6.19 5.54 -22.84
C GLU A 58 -7.50 4.73 -22.92
N ILE A 59 -7.55 3.60 -22.20
CA ILE A 59 -8.74 2.78 -22.09
C ILE A 59 -9.59 3.28 -20.91
N LYS A 60 -10.65 4.05 -21.19
CA LYS A 60 -11.54 4.64 -20.18
C LYS A 60 -13.02 4.32 -20.43
N ASN A 61 -13.83 4.40 -19.38
CA ASN A 61 -15.30 4.33 -19.43
C ASN A 61 -15.83 3.13 -20.22
N GLU A 62 -16.68 3.35 -21.24
CA GLU A 62 -17.29 2.30 -22.06
C GLU A 62 -16.29 1.42 -22.81
N PHE A 63 -15.04 1.86 -22.95
CA PHE A 63 -13.99 1.09 -23.59
C PHE A 63 -13.30 0.08 -22.66
N ARG A 64 -13.59 0.13 -21.36
CA ARG A 64 -12.98 -0.79 -20.40
C ARG A 64 -13.48 -2.21 -20.65
N PRO A 65 -12.57 -3.17 -20.87
CA PRO A 65 -12.97 -4.55 -21.11
C PRO A 65 -13.65 -5.12 -19.87
N GLU A 66 -14.54 -6.07 -20.12
CA GLU A 66 -15.09 -6.90 -19.05
C GLU A 66 -13.96 -7.71 -18.40
N PRO A 67 -13.80 -7.73 -17.05
CA PRO A 67 -12.73 -8.47 -16.39
C PRO A 67 -12.68 -9.97 -16.72
N SER A 68 -13.82 -10.57 -17.05
CA SER A 68 -13.94 -11.97 -17.46
C SER A 68 -13.70 -12.20 -18.97
N SER A 69 -13.53 -11.14 -19.77
CA SER A 69 -13.31 -11.23 -21.22
C SER A 69 -11.99 -11.92 -21.56
N GLU A 70 -11.94 -12.58 -22.71
CA GLU A 70 -10.74 -13.28 -23.19
C GLU A 70 -9.55 -12.32 -23.37
N TYR A 71 -9.79 -11.14 -23.95
CA TYR A 71 -8.73 -10.15 -24.20
C TYR A 71 -8.11 -9.64 -22.90
N PHE A 72 -8.92 -9.42 -21.87
CA PHE A 72 -8.41 -8.98 -20.57
C PHE A 72 -7.73 -10.14 -19.81
N ALA A 73 -8.29 -11.36 -19.89
CA ALA A 73 -7.67 -12.55 -19.32
C ALA A 73 -6.25 -12.79 -19.86
N GLU A 74 -6.05 -12.65 -21.17
CA GLU A 74 -4.74 -12.73 -21.80
C GLU A 74 -3.80 -11.63 -21.29
N PHE A 75 -4.27 -10.39 -21.21
CA PHE A 75 -3.49 -9.27 -20.68
C PHE A 75 -3.02 -9.52 -19.23
N LEU A 76 -3.91 -9.94 -18.34
CA LEU A 76 -3.57 -10.28 -16.95
C LEU A 76 -2.57 -11.44 -16.88
N THR A 77 -2.75 -12.45 -17.75
CA THR A 77 -1.83 -13.60 -17.86
C THR A 77 -0.43 -13.15 -18.29
N GLU A 78 -0.31 -12.20 -19.23
CA GLU A 78 0.97 -11.64 -19.62
C GLU A 78 1.62 -10.86 -18.48
N LEU A 79 0.87 -10.07 -17.70
CA LEU A 79 1.41 -9.40 -16.52
C LEU A 79 1.98 -10.41 -15.49
N LEU A 80 1.29 -11.53 -15.26
CA LEU A 80 1.77 -12.59 -14.38
C LEU A 80 3.08 -13.22 -14.87
N LYS A 81 3.18 -13.54 -16.17
CA LYS A 81 4.42 -14.07 -16.79
C LYS A 81 5.60 -13.10 -16.69
N LEU A 82 5.32 -11.80 -16.54
CA LEU A 82 6.32 -10.74 -16.39
C LEU A 82 6.71 -10.48 -14.92
N ASP A 83 6.38 -11.39 -14.00
CA ASP A 83 6.65 -11.23 -12.56
C ASP A 83 6.06 -9.94 -11.97
N CYS A 84 4.98 -9.42 -12.56
CA CYS A 84 4.25 -8.30 -11.97
C CYS A 84 3.50 -8.76 -10.72
N THR A 85 3.43 -7.89 -9.72
CA THR A 85 2.59 -8.09 -8.53
C THR A 85 1.64 -6.93 -8.39
N PHE A 86 0.41 -7.21 -7.97
CA PHE A 86 -0.55 -6.18 -7.61
C PHE A 86 -0.86 -6.24 -6.12
N HIS A 87 -0.91 -5.08 -5.48
CA HIS A 87 -1.31 -4.92 -4.10
C HIS A 87 -2.47 -3.94 -4.06
N ALA A 88 -3.42 -4.14 -3.17
CA ALA A 88 -4.52 -3.20 -3.00
C ALA A 88 -4.93 -3.07 -1.54
N MET A 89 -5.53 -1.94 -1.23
CA MET A 89 -6.32 -1.71 -0.02
C MET A 89 -7.70 -1.23 -0.42
N THR A 90 -8.71 -1.70 0.29
CA THR A 90 -10.11 -1.40 -0.03
C THR A 90 -10.77 -0.69 1.13
N VAL A 91 -11.75 0.14 0.82
CA VAL A 91 -12.70 0.72 1.78
C VAL A 91 -14.11 0.53 1.23
N ASN A 92 -15.08 0.54 2.13
CA ASN A 92 -16.47 0.66 1.75
C ASN A 92 -16.98 1.97 2.34
N ARG A 93 -17.64 2.79 1.55
CA ARG A 93 -18.09 4.12 2.02
C ARG A 93 -19.07 4.03 3.18
N THR A 94 -19.72 2.90 3.39
CA THR A 94 -20.59 2.69 4.56
C THR A 94 -19.83 2.31 5.81
N SER A 95 -18.56 1.91 5.70
CA SER A 95 -17.65 1.76 6.84
C SER A 95 -16.85 3.03 7.15
N LEU A 96 -16.90 4.03 6.26
CA LEU A 96 -16.31 5.34 6.51
C LEU A 96 -17.23 6.17 7.40
N ASN A 97 -16.61 6.86 8.36
CA ASN A 97 -17.27 7.82 9.24
C ASN A 97 -16.45 9.11 9.19
N ASP A 98 -17.12 10.20 8.80
CA ASP A 98 -16.49 11.51 8.64
C ASP A 98 -15.98 12.08 9.97
N ASP A 99 -16.67 11.84 11.09
CA ASP A 99 -16.23 12.23 12.43
C ASP A 99 -15.02 11.42 12.88
N ALA A 100 -15.04 10.10 12.64
CA ALA A 100 -13.89 9.25 12.90
C ALA A 100 -12.67 9.66 12.06
N THR A 101 -12.90 10.09 10.82
CA THR A 101 -11.85 10.66 9.96
C THR A 101 -11.28 11.94 10.57
N ARG A 102 -12.13 12.86 11.05
CA ARG A 102 -11.67 14.10 11.73
C ARG A 102 -10.90 13.80 13.02
N MET A 103 -11.32 12.79 13.78
CA MET A 103 -10.58 12.32 14.94
C MET A 103 -9.20 11.76 14.55
N HIS A 104 -9.11 11.01 13.46
CA HIS A 104 -7.85 10.52 12.92
C HIS A 104 -6.95 11.66 12.43
N MET A 105 -7.48 12.66 11.72
CA MET A 105 -6.76 13.88 11.34
C MET A 105 -6.14 14.56 12.56
N LYS A 106 -6.93 14.74 13.63
CA LYS A 106 -6.45 15.32 14.88
C LYS A 106 -5.36 14.44 15.52
N ALA A 107 -5.55 13.13 15.57
CA ALA A 107 -4.57 12.20 16.14
C ALA A 107 -3.24 12.23 15.37
N GLN A 108 -3.28 12.40 14.04
CA GLN A 108 -2.07 12.54 13.21
C GLN A 108 -1.32 13.85 13.47
N ILE A 109 -2.02 14.95 13.74
CA ILE A 109 -1.42 16.23 14.14
C ILE A 109 -0.82 16.12 15.54
N ASP A 110 -1.59 15.62 16.51
CA ASP A 110 -1.15 15.47 17.90
C ASP A 110 0.06 14.50 18.00
N GLY A 111 0.05 13.42 17.22
CA GLY A 111 1.15 12.46 17.14
C GLY A 111 2.46 13.08 16.65
N ARG A 112 2.41 13.92 15.61
CA ARG A 112 3.57 14.66 15.10
C ARG A 112 4.09 15.69 16.08
N ALA A 113 3.20 16.45 16.72
CA ALA A 113 3.58 17.39 17.78
C ALA A 113 4.27 16.68 18.94
N ASN A 114 3.78 15.50 19.34
CA ASN A 114 4.40 14.68 20.38
C ASN A 114 5.75 14.11 19.95
N TYR A 115 5.91 13.73 18.68
CA TYR A 115 7.20 13.28 18.14
C TYR A 115 8.26 14.38 18.26
N ILE A 116 7.95 15.61 17.84
CA ILE A 116 8.86 16.77 17.91
C ILE A 116 9.30 17.02 19.36
N LYS A 117 8.38 17.01 20.31
CA LYS A 117 8.70 17.15 21.75
C LYS A 117 9.65 16.07 22.26
N LYS A 118 9.56 14.84 21.75
CA LYS A 118 10.42 13.73 22.17
C LYS A 118 11.83 13.83 21.63
N ILE A 119 12.04 14.51 20.51
CA ILE A 119 13.35 14.68 19.88
C ILE A 119 13.96 16.06 20.14
N GLU A 120 13.22 17.00 20.73
CA GLU A 120 13.64 18.40 20.94
C GLU A 120 15.04 18.53 21.59
N SER A 121 15.36 17.70 22.58
CA SER A 121 16.67 17.72 23.24
C SER A 121 17.84 17.25 22.38
N GLU A 122 17.55 16.63 21.24
CA GLU A 122 18.54 16.06 20.29
C GLU A 122 18.81 17.01 19.12
N LEU A 123 18.02 18.08 19.00
CA LEU A 123 18.10 19.03 17.91
C LEU A 123 18.87 20.28 18.34
N ASN A 124 19.66 20.82 17.42
CA ASN A 124 20.13 22.18 17.54
C ASN A 124 19.01 23.18 17.17
N GLN A 125 19.25 24.48 17.37
CA GLN A 125 18.23 25.50 17.14
C GLN A 125 17.73 25.53 15.68
N GLU A 126 18.64 25.44 14.71
CA GLU A 126 18.30 25.46 13.28
C GLU A 126 17.45 24.24 12.89
N GLU A 127 17.87 23.05 13.35
CA GLU A 127 17.10 21.81 13.14
C GLU A 127 15.72 21.90 13.79
N SER A 128 15.63 22.42 15.02
CA SER A 128 14.35 22.59 15.71
C SER A 128 13.41 23.53 14.93
N GLU A 129 13.93 24.63 14.40
CA GLU A 129 13.14 25.56 13.58
C GLU A 129 12.66 24.89 12.28
N GLU A 130 13.49 24.07 11.63
CA GLU A 130 13.11 23.29 10.43
C GLU A 130 11.97 22.31 10.73
N TYR A 131 12.10 21.48 11.77
CA TYR A 131 11.07 20.52 12.16
C TYR A 131 9.74 21.20 12.52
N VAL A 132 9.78 22.33 13.24
CA VAL A 132 8.57 23.09 13.60
C VAL A 132 7.90 23.68 12.36
N ASN A 133 8.68 24.24 11.43
CA ASN A 133 8.14 24.79 10.19
C ASN A 133 7.49 23.70 9.31
N GLU A 134 8.18 22.56 9.13
CA GLU A 134 7.65 21.41 8.39
C GLU A 134 6.37 20.84 9.02
N PHE A 135 6.31 20.82 10.35
CA PHE A 135 5.11 20.44 11.09
C PHE A 135 3.94 21.39 10.86
N GLU A 136 4.14 22.70 10.97
CA GLU A 136 3.06 23.67 10.77
C GLU A 136 2.54 23.64 9.32
N VAL A 137 3.42 23.47 8.33
CA VAL A 137 3.01 23.25 6.93
C VAL A 137 2.16 21.99 6.80
N THR A 138 2.61 20.86 7.36
CA THR A 138 1.89 19.59 7.28
C THR A 138 0.54 19.65 8.01
N LYS A 139 0.50 20.29 9.18
CA LYS A 139 -0.71 20.52 9.97
C LYS A 139 -1.74 21.36 9.21
N GLU A 140 -1.32 22.43 8.55
CA GLU A 140 -2.20 23.25 7.72
C GLU A 140 -2.74 22.44 6.53
N LEU A 141 -1.89 21.66 5.87
CA LEU A 141 -2.30 20.79 4.76
C LEU A 141 -3.35 19.75 5.17
N ILE A 142 -3.16 19.12 6.34
CA ILE A 142 -4.14 18.19 6.93
C ILE A 142 -5.44 18.95 7.21
N ASN A 143 -5.41 20.03 7.99
CA ASN A 143 -6.62 20.75 8.42
C ASN A 143 -7.45 21.29 7.26
N SER A 144 -6.81 21.76 6.21
CA SER A 144 -7.50 22.30 5.05
C SER A 144 -8.03 21.21 4.10
N SER A 145 -7.67 19.92 4.29
CA SER A 145 -7.96 18.86 3.29
C SER A 145 -9.41 18.43 3.35
N SER A 146 -9.98 18.11 2.18
CA SER A 146 -11.28 17.46 2.19
C SER A 146 -11.14 16.05 2.77
N ILE A 147 -12.20 15.55 3.39
CA ILE A 147 -12.24 14.18 3.95
C ILE A 147 -11.86 13.13 2.89
N GLN A 148 -12.30 13.34 1.65
CA GLN A 148 -11.99 12.41 0.56
C GLN A 148 -10.49 12.41 0.21
N GLU A 149 -9.89 13.58 0.04
CA GLU A 149 -8.44 13.69 -0.25
C GLU A 149 -7.62 13.11 0.90
N TYR A 150 -7.97 13.44 2.14
CA TYR A 150 -7.30 12.93 3.33
C TYR A 150 -7.34 11.40 3.39
N ASN A 151 -8.54 10.82 3.27
CA ASN A 151 -8.72 9.37 3.28
C ASN A 151 -7.90 8.70 2.18
N GLN A 152 -7.92 9.24 0.97
CA GLN A 152 -7.14 8.72 -0.14
C GLN A 152 -5.63 8.72 0.15
N VAL A 153 -5.07 9.82 0.66
CA VAL A 153 -3.64 9.90 1.03
C VAL A 153 -3.29 8.90 2.14
N VAL A 154 -4.13 8.78 3.17
CA VAL A 154 -3.91 7.83 4.27
C VAL A 154 -3.95 6.39 3.77
N ILE A 155 -4.95 6.02 2.96
CA ILE A 155 -5.10 4.65 2.44
C ILE A 155 -3.96 4.31 1.48
N GLN A 156 -3.52 5.26 0.64
CA GLN A 156 -2.31 5.09 -0.19
C GLN A 156 -1.05 4.88 0.66
N SER A 157 -0.90 5.64 1.74
CA SER A 157 0.22 5.46 2.69
C SER A 157 0.17 4.08 3.36
N TYR A 158 -1.01 3.65 3.81
CA TYR A 158 -1.18 2.32 4.40
C TYR A 158 -0.94 1.20 3.39
N LEU A 159 -1.33 1.38 2.13
CA LEU A 159 -1.05 0.42 1.06
C LEU A 159 0.46 0.23 0.90
N ILE A 160 1.23 1.33 0.84
CA ILE A 160 2.69 1.28 0.72
C ILE A 160 3.27 0.50 1.90
N SER A 161 2.94 0.89 3.13
CA SER A 161 3.42 0.20 4.34
C SER A 161 3.09 -1.30 4.32
N PHE A 162 1.86 -1.65 3.94
CA PHE A 162 1.36 -3.01 3.88
C PHE A 162 1.96 -3.86 2.76
N MET A 163 2.35 -3.26 1.64
CA MET A 163 2.92 -4.01 0.52
C MET A 163 4.44 -4.21 0.64
N LEU A 164 5.16 -3.44 1.47
CA LEU A 164 6.62 -3.44 1.49
C LEU A 164 7.22 -4.82 1.83
N ASP A 165 6.78 -5.48 2.91
CA ASP A 165 7.27 -6.81 3.29
C ASP A 165 6.98 -7.88 2.21
N LYS A 166 5.79 -7.85 1.62
CA LYS A 166 5.37 -8.76 0.54
C LYS A 166 6.16 -8.50 -0.75
N THR A 167 6.32 -7.24 -1.13
CA THR A 167 7.07 -6.82 -2.32
C THR A 167 8.54 -7.18 -2.17
N ILE A 168 9.15 -6.83 -1.04
CA ILE A 168 10.55 -7.17 -0.75
C ILE A 168 10.71 -8.69 -0.81
N THR A 169 9.88 -9.45 -0.11
CA THR A 169 9.98 -10.93 -0.06
C THR A 169 9.75 -11.58 -1.43
N TYR A 170 8.78 -11.09 -2.21
CA TYR A 170 8.51 -11.61 -3.54
C TYR A 170 9.72 -11.42 -4.46
N TYR A 171 10.26 -10.21 -4.51
CA TYR A 171 11.40 -9.92 -5.39
C TYR A 171 12.72 -10.47 -4.84
N LEU A 172 12.85 -10.67 -3.52
CA LEU A 172 13.97 -11.39 -2.92
C LEU A 172 14.06 -12.84 -3.43
N ARG A 173 12.94 -13.49 -3.71
CA ARG A 173 12.90 -14.88 -4.21
C ARG A 173 12.99 -14.97 -5.73
N ASN A 174 12.32 -14.06 -6.43
CA ASN A 174 12.13 -14.18 -7.87
C ASN A 174 13.12 -13.32 -8.68
N ASN A 175 13.41 -12.10 -8.23
CA ASN A 175 14.27 -11.15 -8.96
C ASN A 175 15.04 -10.20 -8.02
N PRO A 176 16.08 -10.69 -7.28
CA PRO A 176 16.72 -9.92 -6.21
C PRO A 176 17.28 -8.55 -6.64
N ARG A 177 17.76 -8.46 -7.88
CA ARG A 177 18.30 -7.21 -8.46
C ARG A 177 17.27 -6.08 -8.49
N GLU A 178 15.97 -6.40 -8.54
CA GLU A 178 14.92 -5.38 -8.53
C GLU A 178 14.81 -4.64 -7.19
N LEU A 179 15.36 -5.21 -6.11
CA LEU A 179 15.39 -4.62 -4.78
C LEU A 179 16.44 -3.51 -4.63
N SER A 180 17.32 -3.29 -5.62
CA SER A 180 18.33 -2.23 -5.54
C SER A 180 17.78 -0.84 -5.82
N ARG A 181 16.57 -0.75 -6.39
CA ARG A 181 15.95 0.52 -6.76
C ARG A 181 14.42 0.42 -6.75
N PHE A 182 13.78 1.27 -5.96
CA PHE A 182 12.33 1.47 -5.95
C PHE A 182 12.03 2.80 -6.66
N GLU A 183 11.22 2.75 -7.72
CA GLU A 183 10.70 3.94 -8.40
C GLU A 183 9.18 3.98 -8.19
N TRP A 184 8.66 5.07 -7.64
CA TRP A 184 7.23 5.23 -7.37
C TRP A 184 6.63 6.23 -8.36
N VAL A 185 5.52 5.84 -8.97
CA VAL A 185 4.78 6.67 -9.91
C VAL A 185 3.34 6.78 -9.44
N PHE A 186 2.91 8.01 -9.20
CA PHE A 186 1.58 8.35 -8.75
C PHE A 186 0.80 9.02 -9.89
N ASP A 187 -0.49 8.72 -10.00
CA ASP A 187 -1.38 9.41 -10.94
C ASP A 187 -1.61 10.87 -10.50
N LEU A 188 -1.45 11.79 -11.46
CA LEU A 188 -1.61 13.23 -11.26
C LEU A 188 -3.11 13.62 -11.17
N LYS A 189 -3.52 14.35 -10.12
CA LYS A 189 -4.92 14.81 -9.97
C LYS A 189 -5.15 16.20 -10.56
N ASN A 190 -6.16 16.32 -11.42
CA ASN A 190 -6.41 17.50 -12.26
C ASN A 190 -7.01 18.73 -11.55
N SER A 191 -7.51 18.63 -10.31
CA SER A 191 -8.31 19.71 -9.69
C SER A 191 -7.54 20.66 -8.78
N ALA A 192 -6.42 20.24 -8.19
CA ALA A 192 -5.51 21.10 -7.40
C ALA A 192 -4.16 20.38 -7.20
N PRO A 193 -3.38 20.15 -8.29
CA PRO A 193 -2.25 19.23 -8.29
C PRO A 193 -1.28 19.49 -7.12
N ALA A 194 -0.92 20.75 -6.93
CA ALA A 194 0.05 21.16 -5.92
C ALA A 194 -0.33 20.76 -4.48
N ARG A 195 -1.62 20.79 -4.11
CA ARG A 195 -1.99 20.60 -2.70
C ARG A 195 -2.10 19.14 -2.30
N PHE A 196 -2.74 18.33 -3.13
CA PHE A 196 -2.79 16.88 -2.92
C PHE A 196 -1.37 16.30 -2.95
N GLU A 197 -0.56 16.69 -3.94
CA GLU A 197 0.83 16.24 -4.07
C GLU A 197 1.70 16.71 -2.91
N LEU A 198 1.52 17.96 -2.44
CA LEU A 198 2.26 18.47 -1.30
C LEU A 198 1.85 17.78 0.00
N LEU A 199 0.54 17.58 0.23
CA LEU A 199 0.07 16.78 1.36
C LEU A 199 0.64 15.37 1.28
N TYR A 200 0.55 14.71 0.13
CA TYR A 200 1.07 13.36 -0.07
C TYR A 200 2.57 13.28 0.23
N SER A 201 3.38 14.14 -0.39
CA SER A 201 4.85 14.13 -0.22
C SER A 201 5.30 14.42 1.20
N LYS A 202 4.61 15.31 1.93
CA LYS A 202 4.94 15.64 3.33
C LYS A 202 4.39 14.64 4.33
N PHE A 203 3.19 14.10 4.09
CA PHE A 203 2.50 13.22 5.03
C PHE A 203 2.90 11.75 4.89
N MET A 204 3.11 11.26 3.66
CA MET A 204 3.22 9.83 3.37
C MET A 204 4.45 9.17 4.00
N PRO A 205 5.69 9.70 3.90
CA PRO A 205 6.86 8.99 4.40
C PRO A 205 6.79 8.64 5.89
N GLU A 206 6.46 9.62 6.73
CA GLU A 206 6.33 9.44 8.18
C GLU A 206 5.16 8.51 8.54
N THR A 207 4.06 8.60 7.80
CA THR A 207 2.88 7.76 8.02
C THR A 207 3.17 6.31 7.63
N VAL A 208 3.88 6.08 6.53
CA VAL A 208 4.33 4.75 6.11
C VAL A 208 5.26 4.14 7.15
N GLU A 209 6.25 4.90 7.64
CA GLU A 209 7.18 4.45 8.67
C GLU A 209 6.45 4.09 9.96
N SER A 210 5.63 5.00 10.49
CA SER A 210 4.85 4.78 11.71
C SER A 210 3.93 3.56 11.61
N HIS A 211 3.16 3.44 10.51
CA HIS A 211 2.29 2.29 10.27
C HIS A 211 3.07 0.99 10.01
N TYR A 212 4.28 1.07 9.45
CA TYR A 212 5.11 -0.12 9.28
C TYR A 212 5.62 -0.60 10.64
N TYR A 213 5.98 0.32 11.54
CA TYR A 213 6.45 -0.01 12.88
C TYR A 213 5.36 -0.51 13.81
N SER A 214 4.10 -0.10 13.64
CA SER A 214 3.02 -0.55 14.53
C SER A 214 2.78 -2.06 14.49
N GLU A 215 3.35 -2.76 13.51
CA GLU A 215 3.27 -4.20 13.37
C GLU A 215 4.68 -4.77 13.19
N PRO A 216 5.10 -5.78 13.96
CA PRO A 216 6.37 -6.44 13.65
C PRO A 216 6.22 -7.15 12.29
N ARG A 217 7.18 -6.90 11.40
CA ARG A 217 7.23 -7.47 10.05
C ARG A 217 8.42 -8.43 9.93
N GLY A 218 8.17 -9.58 9.32
CA GLY A 218 9.19 -10.60 9.05
C GLY A 218 9.52 -10.63 7.56
N ILE A 219 10.72 -10.17 7.19
CA ILE A 219 11.27 -10.38 5.85
C ILE A 219 12.16 -11.62 5.94
N PRO A 220 11.90 -12.70 5.16
CA PRO A 220 12.76 -13.87 5.15
C PRO A 220 14.20 -13.49 4.79
N TYR A 221 15.16 -14.01 5.54
CA TYR A 221 16.57 -13.79 5.25
C TYR A 221 17.05 -14.73 4.14
N ILE A 222 17.50 -14.17 3.01
CA ILE A 222 18.14 -14.89 1.90
C ILE A 222 19.49 -14.21 1.63
N PRO A 223 20.64 -14.77 2.08
CA PRO A 223 21.91 -14.05 2.24
C PRO A 223 22.40 -13.32 0.99
N GLU A 224 22.36 -13.94 -0.18
CA GLU A 224 22.86 -13.35 -1.42
C GLU A 224 21.87 -12.34 -2.01
N ALA A 225 20.58 -12.63 -1.89
CA ALA A 225 19.52 -11.81 -2.45
C ALA A 225 19.31 -10.52 -1.66
N ILE A 226 19.40 -10.60 -0.32
CA ILE A 226 19.09 -9.47 0.56
C ILE A 226 20.13 -8.34 0.44
N LYS A 227 21.35 -8.65 0.00
CA LYS A 227 22.42 -7.66 -0.26
C LYS A 227 21.99 -6.59 -1.25
N TYR A 228 21.16 -6.92 -2.25
CA TYR A 228 20.66 -5.94 -3.22
C TYR A 228 19.79 -4.87 -2.56
N PHE A 229 18.97 -5.27 -1.58
CA PHE A 229 18.15 -4.36 -0.79
C PHE A 229 19.02 -3.61 0.23
N TYR A 230 19.78 -4.34 1.05
CA TYR A 230 20.47 -3.81 2.21
C TYR A 230 21.50 -2.74 1.85
N ARG A 231 22.26 -2.94 0.76
CA ARG A 231 23.25 -1.97 0.29
C ARG A 231 22.68 -0.57 0.07
N ASN A 232 21.39 -0.47 -0.27
CA ASN A 232 20.74 0.80 -0.60
C ASN A 232 19.81 1.29 0.52
N TYR A 233 19.21 0.36 1.27
CA TYR A 233 18.07 0.65 2.15
C TYR A 233 18.21 0.11 3.59
N GLY A 234 19.29 -0.62 3.90
CA GLY A 234 19.61 -1.07 5.25
C GLY A 234 20.31 0.01 6.09
N ALA A 235 20.35 -0.18 7.41
CA ALA A 235 21.21 0.60 8.29
C ALA A 235 22.68 0.17 8.13
N GLU A 236 23.63 1.05 8.50
CA GLU A 236 25.06 0.89 8.16
C GLU A 236 25.74 -0.32 8.81
N GLU A 237 25.22 -0.82 9.94
CA GLU A 237 25.75 -2.02 10.59
C GLU A 237 25.19 -3.30 9.95
N VAL A 238 26.03 -4.04 9.25
CA VAL A 238 25.68 -5.32 8.64
C VAL A 238 25.62 -6.39 9.73
N GLY A 239 24.42 -6.63 10.26
CA GLY A 239 24.14 -7.70 11.22
C GLY A 239 22.78 -8.35 10.97
N LEU A 240 22.64 -9.62 11.35
CA LEU A 240 21.32 -10.23 11.47
C LEU A 240 20.58 -9.57 12.63
N GLY A 241 19.48 -8.90 12.31
CA GLY A 241 18.58 -8.34 13.30
C GLY A 241 18.59 -6.82 13.40
N MET A 242 17.70 -6.31 14.23
CA MET A 242 17.55 -4.89 14.53
C MET A 242 18.54 -4.48 15.64
N PRO A 243 19.36 -3.43 15.44
CA PRO A 243 20.24 -2.91 16.48
C PRO A 243 19.47 -2.48 17.74
N LEU A 244 20.11 -2.60 18.92
CA LEU A 244 19.49 -2.20 20.20
C LEU A 244 19.04 -0.74 20.19
N GLU A 245 19.86 0.15 19.63
CA GLU A 245 19.54 1.58 19.50
C GLU A 245 18.25 1.81 18.71
N GLU A 246 18.01 1.05 17.63
CA GLU A 246 16.78 1.15 16.85
C GLU A 246 15.58 0.61 17.62
N ILE A 247 15.74 -0.46 18.42
CA ILE A 247 14.67 -0.97 19.29
C ILE A 247 14.29 0.07 20.35
N GLU A 248 15.29 0.66 21.00
CA GLU A 248 15.11 1.71 22.01
C GLU A 248 14.49 2.96 21.40
N ARG A 249 14.94 3.37 20.21
CA ARG A 249 14.34 4.47 19.45
C ARG A 249 12.86 4.20 19.17
N ARG A 250 12.51 3.01 18.69
CA ARG A 250 11.10 2.65 18.42
C ARG A 250 10.23 2.67 19.67
N LYS A 251 10.75 2.15 20.78
CA LYS A 251 10.06 2.15 22.06
C LYS A 251 9.83 3.57 22.57
N ARG A 252 10.87 4.41 22.54
CA ARG A 252 10.80 5.80 23.02
C ARG A 252 9.91 6.67 22.14
N LEU A 253 10.13 6.66 20.83
CA LEU A 253 9.49 7.59 19.89
C LEU A 253 8.09 7.13 19.50
N PHE A 254 7.92 5.85 19.17
CA PHE A 254 6.68 5.28 18.61
C PHE A 254 5.88 4.42 19.60
N ASN A 255 6.39 4.20 20.82
CA ASN A 255 5.78 3.30 21.80
C ASN A 255 5.64 1.86 21.29
N VAL A 256 6.59 1.40 20.47
CA VAL A 256 6.62 0.06 19.89
C VAL A 256 7.83 -0.71 20.40
N ASP A 257 7.59 -1.85 21.05
CA ASP A 257 8.66 -2.73 21.53
C ASP A 257 8.79 -3.97 20.62
N HIS A 258 9.84 -4.00 19.80
CA HIS A 258 10.19 -5.10 18.92
C HIS A 258 11.32 -5.99 19.43
N SER A 259 11.71 -5.87 20.70
CA SER A 259 12.82 -6.65 21.30
C SER A 259 12.69 -8.15 21.08
N THR A 260 11.48 -8.70 21.13
CA THR A 260 11.23 -10.15 20.98
C THR A 260 11.36 -10.67 19.56
N VAL A 261 11.33 -9.79 18.55
CA VAL A 261 11.45 -10.15 17.12
C VAL A 261 12.69 -9.55 16.47
N ALA A 262 13.51 -8.81 17.24
CA ALA A 262 14.66 -8.08 16.74
C ALA A 262 15.61 -8.95 15.91
N GLY A 263 15.88 -10.19 16.31
CA GLY A 263 16.76 -11.11 15.56
C GLY A 263 16.25 -11.54 14.18
N CYS A 264 14.97 -11.29 13.87
CA CYS A 264 14.31 -11.65 12.61
C CYS A 264 13.77 -10.43 11.85
N SER A 265 14.03 -9.22 12.33
CA SER A 265 13.62 -7.96 11.71
C SER A 265 14.85 -7.15 11.36
N MET A 266 14.74 -6.31 10.33
CA MET A 266 15.84 -5.47 9.88
C MET A 266 15.42 -4.00 9.93
N PRO A 267 16.33 -3.07 10.27
CA PRO A 267 16.06 -1.65 10.12
C PRO A 267 15.97 -1.33 8.61
N ILE A 268 15.00 -0.49 8.25
CA ILE A 268 14.75 -0.06 6.88
C ILE A 268 14.77 1.45 6.86
N LEU A 269 15.55 2.04 5.95
CA LEU A 269 15.59 3.48 5.73
C LEU A 269 14.44 3.89 4.79
N PHE A 270 13.24 4.11 5.34
CA PHE A 270 12.03 4.44 4.58
C PHE A 270 12.22 5.67 3.68
N GLY A 271 12.86 6.73 4.19
CA GLY A 271 13.15 7.92 3.40
C GLY A 271 13.90 7.61 2.10
N LYS A 272 14.86 6.68 2.11
CA LYS A 272 15.58 6.27 0.89
C LYS A 272 14.70 5.48 -0.08
N ILE A 273 13.77 4.67 0.44
CA ILE A 273 12.82 3.91 -0.39
C ILE A 273 11.79 4.83 -1.03
N LEU A 274 11.30 5.82 -0.29
CA LEU A 274 10.11 6.60 -0.65
C LEU A 274 10.45 7.94 -1.34
N ASN A 275 11.58 8.59 -1.03
CA ASN A 275 11.84 9.96 -1.50
C ASN A 275 12.71 10.03 -2.76
N ASN A 276 13.62 9.07 -2.98
CA ASN A 276 14.67 9.22 -4.01
C ASN A 276 14.16 9.15 -5.46
N TYR A 277 13.01 8.49 -5.71
CA TYR A 277 12.52 8.23 -7.08
C TYR A 277 10.98 8.27 -7.16
N SER A 278 10.35 9.20 -6.46
CA SER A 278 8.90 9.41 -6.50
C SER A 278 8.54 10.52 -7.47
N VAL A 279 7.61 10.24 -8.40
CA VAL A 279 7.12 11.21 -9.38
C VAL A 279 5.61 11.13 -9.54
N PHE A 280 4.97 12.27 -9.78
CA PHE A 280 3.58 12.35 -10.25
C PHE A 280 3.57 12.48 -11.77
N LEU A 281 2.80 11.63 -12.45
CA LEU A 281 2.72 11.63 -13.92
C LEU A 281 1.26 11.59 -14.38
N ASP A 282 1.00 12.20 -15.54
CA ASP A 282 -0.26 12.06 -16.27
C ASP A 282 -0.37 10.63 -16.83
N SER A 283 -1.47 9.94 -16.52
CA SER A 283 -1.78 8.60 -17.02
C SER A 283 -1.80 8.51 -18.55
N ASN A 284 -2.12 9.59 -19.27
CA ASN A 284 -2.03 9.63 -20.74
C ASN A 284 -0.59 9.46 -21.25
N LYS A 285 0.41 9.77 -20.42
CA LYS A 285 1.85 9.73 -20.76
C LYS A 285 2.58 8.55 -20.12
N SER A 286 1.87 7.66 -19.43
CA SER A 286 2.46 6.58 -18.66
C SER A 286 1.67 5.27 -18.84
N ASP A 287 2.18 4.37 -19.69
CA ASP A 287 1.59 3.04 -19.87
C ASP A 287 1.41 2.30 -18.54
N GLY A 288 2.38 2.42 -17.62
CA GLY A 288 2.30 1.76 -16.32
C GLY A 288 1.17 2.31 -15.42
N LEU A 289 0.85 3.59 -15.51
CA LEU A 289 -0.32 4.16 -14.84
C LEU A 289 -1.61 3.66 -15.49
N GLN A 290 -1.68 3.56 -16.82
CA GLN A 290 -2.85 2.97 -17.50
C GLN A 290 -3.04 1.49 -17.11
N ILE A 291 -1.95 0.73 -16.95
CA ILE A 291 -2.01 -0.64 -16.45
C ILE A 291 -2.52 -0.66 -15.00
N ALA A 292 -2.03 0.23 -14.14
CA ALA A 292 -2.49 0.35 -12.76
C ALA A 292 -3.99 0.66 -12.69
N ASP A 293 -4.46 1.67 -13.45
CA ASP A 293 -5.87 2.06 -13.56
C ASP A 293 -6.77 0.90 -14.00
N LEU A 294 -6.36 0.18 -15.05
CA LEU A 294 -7.11 -0.97 -15.56
C LEU A 294 -7.27 -2.07 -14.50
N VAL A 295 -6.19 -2.41 -13.79
CA VAL A 295 -6.22 -3.47 -12.78
C VAL A 295 -6.98 -3.04 -11.54
N VAL A 296 -6.74 -1.83 -10.99
CA VAL A 296 -7.46 -1.32 -9.81
C VAL A 296 -8.94 -1.16 -10.09
N SER A 297 -9.29 -0.75 -11.31
CA SER A 297 -10.67 -0.62 -11.74
C SER A 297 -11.36 -1.96 -11.95
N ALA A 298 -10.68 -2.97 -12.50
CA ALA A 298 -11.21 -4.32 -12.60
C ALA A 298 -11.49 -4.91 -11.21
N VAL A 299 -10.57 -4.73 -10.25
CA VAL A 299 -10.76 -5.14 -8.86
C VAL A 299 -11.95 -4.40 -8.23
N ASN A 300 -12.04 -3.08 -8.39
CA ASN A 300 -13.15 -2.32 -7.82
C ASN A 300 -14.51 -2.70 -8.44
N ARG A 301 -14.56 -3.01 -9.75
CA ARG A 301 -15.76 -3.53 -10.42
C ARG A 301 -16.15 -4.91 -9.88
N PHE A 302 -15.17 -5.79 -9.68
CA PHE A 302 -15.35 -7.11 -9.10
C PHE A 302 -15.94 -7.05 -7.69
N LEU A 303 -15.37 -6.20 -6.82
CA LEU A 303 -15.87 -6.02 -5.45
C LEU A 303 -17.32 -5.54 -5.41
N LYS A 304 -17.74 -4.70 -6.38
CA LYS A 304 -19.12 -4.22 -6.53
C LYS A 304 -20.09 -5.26 -7.12
N GLY A 305 -19.60 -6.45 -7.48
CA GLY A 305 -20.38 -7.49 -8.16
C GLY A 305 -20.81 -7.08 -9.58
N ASN A 306 -20.13 -6.12 -10.20
CA ASN A 306 -20.44 -5.62 -11.54
C ASN A 306 -19.54 -6.29 -12.58
N VAL A 307 -19.55 -7.62 -12.56
CA VAL A 307 -18.82 -8.50 -13.49
C VAL A 307 -19.73 -9.62 -13.97
N ASP A 308 -19.49 -10.11 -15.19
CA ASP A 308 -20.35 -11.12 -15.83
C ASP A 308 -20.12 -12.53 -15.25
N ASP A 309 -18.89 -12.85 -14.86
CA ASP A 309 -18.49 -14.15 -14.30
C ASP A 309 -17.56 -13.95 -13.11
N VAL A 310 -18.12 -14.10 -11.91
CA VAL A 310 -17.41 -13.89 -10.64
C VAL A 310 -16.28 -14.92 -10.47
N VAL A 311 -16.53 -16.20 -10.75
CA VAL A 311 -15.55 -17.27 -10.52
C VAL A 311 -14.38 -17.16 -11.50
N LYS A 312 -14.66 -16.88 -12.78
CA LYS A 312 -13.60 -16.67 -13.76
C LYS A 312 -12.79 -15.42 -13.42
N THR A 313 -13.46 -14.33 -13.06
CA THR A 313 -12.77 -13.07 -12.75
C THR A 313 -11.87 -13.20 -11.51
N SER A 314 -12.33 -13.90 -10.46
CA SER A 314 -11.51 -14.10 -9.26
C SER A 314 -10.22 -14.88 -9.57
N LYS A 315 -10.32 -15.92 -10.40
CA LYS A 315 -9.17 -16.73 -10.85
C LYS A 315 -8.21 -15.97 -11.77
N LEU A 316 -8.67 -14.91 -12.43
CA LEU A 316 -7.83 -14.07 -13.28
C LEU A 316 -7.12 -12.96 -12.49
N LEU A 317 -7.84 -12.29 -11.59
CA LEU A 317 -7.30 -11.17 -10.79
C LEU A 317 -6.50 -11.65 -9.58
N GLY A 318 -7.00 -12.66 -8.86
CA GLY A 318 -6.43 -13.20 -7.63
C GLY A 318 -4.93 -13.49 -7.71
N PRO A 319 -4.44 -14.20 -8.75
CA PRO A 319 -3.02 -14.57 -8.84
C PRO A 319 -2.04 -13.39 -8.94
N LEU A 320 -2.50 -12.18 -9.29
CA LEU A 320 -1.65 -10.97 -9.28
C LEU A 320 -1.31 -10.54 -7.84
N PHE A 321 -2.20 -10.82 -6.89
CA PHE A 321 -1.98 -10.60 -5.48
C PHE A 321 -1.07 -11.68 -4.89
N VAL A 322 -0.45 -11.35 -3.76
CA VAL A 322 0.31 -12.30 -2.94
C VAL A 322 -0.22 -12.30 -1.52
N ASN A 323 -0.26 -13.48 -0.91
CA ASN A 323 -0.73 -13.63 0.45
C ASN A 323 0.17 -12.91 1.47
N SER A 324 -0.39 -12.62 2.64
CA SER A 324 0.30 -11.91 3.72
C SER A 324 1.09 -12.86 4.61
N PRO A 325 2.16 -12.39 5.30
CA PRO A 325 2.99 -13.22 6.16
C PRO A 325 2.29 -13.73 7.44
N ARG A 326 1.02 -13.37 7.64
CA ARG A 326 0.16 -13.79 8.76
C ARG A 326 -1.10 -14.48 8.26
N ILE A 327 -1.66 -15.37 9.07
CA ILE A 327 -2.94 -16.05 8.77
C ILE A 327 -4.11 -15.08 8.94
N ASP A 328 -4.07 -14.27 9.99
CA ASP A 328 -5.10 -13.30 10.37
C ASP A 328 -5.01 -11.97 9.61
N VAL A 329 -4.17 -11.92 8.56
CA VAL A 329 -4.10 -10.78 7.65
C VAL A 329 -4.43 -11.24 6.23
N PRO A 330 -5.45 -10.64 5.59
CA PRO A 330 -5.80 -10.95 4.20
C PRO A 330 -4.71 -10.48 3.23
N ALA A 331 -4.71 -10.98 1.99
CA ALA A 331 -3.88 -10.46 0.90
C ALA A 331 -4.27 -9.02 0.53
N ILE A 332 -5.57 -8.72 0.60
CA ILE A 332 -6.22 -7.44 0.32
C ILE A 332 -7.02 -7.03 1.58
N PRO A 333 -6.51 -6.08 2.38
CA PRO A 333 -7.19 -5.63 3.58
C PRO A 333 -8.31 -4.64 3.25
N HIS A 334 -9.31 -4.64 4.13
CA HIS A 334 -10.32 -3.62 4.22
C HIS A 334 -9.92 -2.63 5.32
N VAL A 335 -9.86 -1.34 4.99
CA VAL A 335 -9.52 -0.26 5.91
C VAL A 335 -10.80 0.42 6.38
N ASN A 336 -10.87 0.71 7.67
CA ASN A 336 -11.85 1.60 8.26
C ASN A 336 -11.17 2.46 9.33
N PHE A 337 -11.59 3.72 9.46
CA PHE A 337 -11.09 4.64 10.50
C PHE A 337 -11.95 4.60 11.78
N GLY A 338 -13.00 3.77 11.81
CA GLY A 338 -13.98 3.66 12.89
C GLY A 338 -13.89 2.35 13.67
N GLU A 339 -15.02 1.91 14.23
CA GLU A 339 -15.15 0.67 15.01
C GLU A 339 -14.61 -0.56 14.27
N SER A 340 -14.19 -1.59 15.04
CA SER A 340 -13.74 -2.89 14.52
C SER A 340 -14.68 -3.41 13.43
N SER A 341 -14.13 -4.04 12.38
CA SER A 341 -14.89 -4.65 11.27
C SER A 341 -16.08 -5.52 11.70
N GLU A 342 -16.05 -6.05 12.92
CA GLU A 342 -17.13 -6.80 13.58
C GLU A 342 -18.44 -6.01 13.75
N SER A 343 -18.43 -4.67 13.74
CA SER A 343 -19.64 -3.86 13.96
C SER A 343 -20.42 -3.51 12.68
N ILE A 344 -19.89 -3.83 11.48
CA ILE A 344 -20.46 -3.38 10.21
C ILE A 344 -21.30 -4.49 9.55
N LYS A 345 -22.50 -4.73 10.09
CA LYS A 345 -23.36 -5.89 9.78
C LYS A 345 -23.89 -6.01 8.33
N ASN A 346 -23.59 -5.06 7.44
CA ASN A 346 -24.24 -4.95 6.13
C ASN A 346 -23.29 -4.93 4.90
N ILE A 347 -21.97 -5.09 5.09
CA ILE A 347 -21.04 -5.18 3.95
C ILE A 347 -20.91 -6.66 3.55
N ASN A 348 -21.20 -6.98 2.29
CA ASN A 348 -20.89 -8.30 1.73
C ASN A 348 -19.38 -8.35 1.38
N PHE A 349 -18.65 -9.24 2.02
CA PHE A 349 -17.22 -9.44 1.81
C PHE A 349 -16.88 -10.64 0.90
N ASP A 350 -17.87 -11.37 0.38
CA ASP A 350 -17.68 -12.63 -0.36
C ASP A 350 -16.70 -12.46 -1.54
N ASN A 351 -16.87 -11.39 -2.32
CA ASN A 351 -15.96 -11.08 -3.43
C ASN A 351 -14.54 -10.74 -2.94
N LEU A 352 -14.41 -10.00 -1.83
CA LEU A 352 -13.09 -9.72 -1.26
C LEU A 352 -12.43 -11.01 -0.77
N GLU A 353 -13.19 -11.91 -0.15
CA GLU A 353 -12.71 -13.23 0.30
C GLU A 353 -12.30 -14.12 -0.87
N LEU A 354 -13.05 -14.12 -1.98
CA LEU A 354 -12.68 -14.83 -3.21
C LEU A 354 -11.34 -14.36 -3.77
N LEU A 355 -11.09 -13.05 -3.86
CA LEU A 355 -9.78 -12.55 -4.30
C LEU A 355 -8.65 -12.91 -3.33
N ASN A 356 -8.93 -12.88 -2.03
CA ASN A 356 -7.98 -13.30 -1.00
C ASN A 356 -7.64 -14.79 -1.07
N PHE A 357 -8.61 -15.63 -1.41
CA PHE A 357 -8.45 -17.05 -1.59
C PHE A 357 -7.62 -17.38 -2.84
N GLU A 358 -7.87 -16.68 -3.95
CA GLU A 358 -7.17 -16.86 -5.22
C GLU A 358 -5.79 -16.15 -5.25
N ALA A 359 -5.41 -15.45 -4.17
CA ALA A 359 -4.12 -14.81 -4.05
C ALA A 359 -2.98 -15.84 -4.07
N ARG A 360 -1.92 -15.55 -4.83
CA ARG A 360 -0.79 -16.47 -4.96
C ARG A 360 -0.08 -16.67 -3.63
N GLU A 361 0.32 -17.92 -3.37
CA GLU A 361 1.13 -18.25 -2.22
C GLU A 361 2.55 -17.67 -2.36
N LEU A 362 2.89 -16.71 -1.49
CA LEU A 362 4.26 -16.27 -1.25
C LEU A 362 4.77 -16.85 0.06
N TYR A 363 3.95 -16.86 1.09
CA TYR A 363 4.25 -17.45 2.39
C TYR A 363 3.44 -18.73 2.58
N THR A 364 4.12 -19.82 2.94
CA THR A 364 3.45 -21.08 3.27
C THR A 364 2.59 -20.93 4.52
N ASN A 365 1.54 -21.76 4.64
CA ASN A 365 0.71 -21.77 5.84
C ASN A 365 1.51 -22.01 7.14
N VAL A 366 2.59 -22.80 7.08
CA VAL A 366 3.49 -23.02 8.22
C VAL A 366 4.16 -21.72 8.64
N PHE A 367 4.77 -20.99 7.70
CA PHE A 367 5.40 -19.68 7.97
C PHE A 367 4.39 -18.70 8.58
N ARG A 368 3.21 -18.59 7.95
CA ARG A 368 2.15 -17.68 8.38
C ARG A 368 1.66 -17.98 9.80
N SER A 369 1.47 -19.26 10.11
CA SER A 369 1.03 -19.69 11.45
C SER A 369 2.04 -19.37 12.55
N GLY A 370 3.34 -19.53 12.26
CA GLY A 370 4.42 -19.22 13.19
C GLY A 370 4.48 -17.72 13.50
N PHE A 371 4.36 -16.89 12.47
CA PHE A 371 4.42 -15.44 12.63
C PHE A 371 3.18 -14.89 13.38
N THR A 372 1.97 -15.37 13.05
CA THR A 372 0.73 -14.99 13.78
C THR A 372 0.80 -15.31 15.27
N LYS A 373 1.28 -16.49 15.68
CA LYS A 373 1.38 -16.87 17.10
C LYS A 373 2.37 -16.00 17.87
N ASN A 374 3.52 -15.70 17.28
CA ASN A 374 4.55 -14.88 17.92
C ASN A 374 4.06 -13.45 18.13
N ILE A 375 3.33 -12.90 17.16
CA ILE A 375 2.73 -11.57 17.28
C ILE A 375 1.72 -11.47 18.41
N ARG A 376 0.82 -12.46 18.54
CA ARG A 376 -0.19 -12.43 19.62
C ARG A 376 0.47 -12.42 20.98
N LYS A 377 1.51 -13.24 21.18
CA LYS A 377 2.31 -13.24 22.41
C LYS A 377 3.01 -11.90 22.67
N LEU A 378 3.48 -11.22 21.63
CA LEU A 378 4.08 -9.89 21.77
C LEU A 378 3.03 -8.87 22.23
N LEU A 379 1.87 -8.82 21.58
CA LEU A 379 0.78 -7.90 21.92
C LEU A 379 0.21 -8.17 23.32
N GLU A 380 0.07 -9.44 23.72
CA GLU A 380 -0.31 -9.84 25.09
C GLU A 380 0.70 -9.37 26.14
N ARG A 381 2.00 -9.40 25.85
CA ARG A 381 3.03 -8.91 26.78
C ARG A 381 3.02 -7.39 26.92
N GLN A 382 2.74 -6.67 25.84
CA GLN A 382 2.64 -5.21 25.86
C GLN A 382 1.37 -4.74 26.61
N SER A 383 0.25 -5.45 26.46
CA SER A 383 -1.00 -5.12 27.16
C SER A 383 -1.00 -5.46 28.65
N ASN A 384 -0.23 -6.47 29.07
CA ASN A 384 -0.06 -6.84 30.49
C ASN A 384 1.10 -6.09 31.19
N GLY A 385 1.78 -5.17 30.50
CA GLY A 385 2.94 -4.44 30.98
C GLY A 385 2.65 -3.00 31.41
N ASN A 386 1.50 -2.74 32.04
CA ASN A 386 1.20 -1.50 32.76
C ASN A 386 1.50 -1.63 34.26
#